data_AF-A0A402D9R6-F1
#
_entry.id   AF-A0A402D9R6-F1
#
_cell.length_a   1.000
_cell.length_b   1.000
_cell.length_c   1.000
_cell.angle_alpha   90.00
_cell.angle_beta   90.00
_cell.angle_gamma   90.00
#
_symmetry.space_group_name_H-M   'P 1'
#
loop_
_entity.id
_entity.type
_entity.pdbx_description
1 polymer ?
#
loop_
_entity_poly.entity_id
_entity_poly.type
_entity_poly.pdbx_seq_one_letter_code
_entity_poly.pdbx_strand_id
1 'polypeptide(L)'
;MEKAYSYRFYPTPEQESLLRRTLGFVRLVYNKALHERTQAWYEKQERVGYAQTSSMLTEWKKQEELNFLNCERHKKAFLENRKAQKIGKKQESK
;
A
#
# COMPACT_ATOMS: atom_id res chain seq x y z
N MET A 1 -20.89 -6.74 -22.15
CA MET A 1 -19.99 -7.90 -22.38
C MET A 1 -18.91 -7.85 -21.33
N GLU A 2 -19.04 -8.60 -20.24
CA GLU A 2 -18.02 -8.62 -19.18
C GLU A 2 -16.95 -9.66 -19.55
N LYS A 3 -15.69 -9.22 -19.61
CA LYS A 3 -14.54 -10.10 -19.85
C LYS A 3 -13.85 -10.33 -18.52
N ALA A 4 -13.81 -11.58 -18.07
CA ALA A 4 -12.94 -11.99 -16.97
C ALA A 4 -11.58 -12.41 -17.52
N TYR A 5 -10.51 -11.92 -16.90
CA TYR A 5 -9.14 -12.31 -17.23
C TYR A 5 -8.51 -13.03 -16.04
N SER A 6 -7.86 -14.16 -16.31
CA SER A 6 -7.06 -14.89 -15.33
C SER A 6 -5.60 -14.86 -15.77
N TYR A 7 -4.72 -14.52 -14.84
CA TYR A 7 -3.28 -14.46 -15.07
C TYR A 7 -2.57 -15.29 -14.01
N ARG A 8 -1.58 -16.08 -14.43
CA ARG A 8 -0.69 -16.77 -13.50
C ARG A 8 0.55 -15.90 -13.27
N PHE A 9 0.84 -15.64 -12.01
CA PHE A 9 1.92 -14.75 -11.60
C PHE A 9 3.06 -15.56 -10.97
N TYR A 10 4.29 -15.31 -11.41
CA TYR A 10 5.50 -15.96 -10.93
C TYR A 10 6.51 -14.89 -10.50
N PRO A 11 6.49 -14.44 -9.23
CA PRO A 11 7.39 -13.40 -8.76
C PRO A 11 8.84 -13.89 -8.63
N THR A 12 9.81 -12.99 -8.79
CA THR A 12 11.18 -13.25 -8.33
C THR A 12 11.22 -13.29 -6.79
N PRO A 13 12.26 -13.89 -6.17
CA PRO A 13 12.39 -13.89 -4.72
C PRO A 13 12.35 -12.47 -4.10
N GLU A 14 12.93 -11.44 -4.75
CA GLU A 14 12.83 -10.07 -4.24
C GLU A 14 11.40 -9.53 -4.31
N GLN A 15 10.69 -9.79 -5.42
CA GLN A 15 9.29 -9.40 -5.57
C GLN A 15 8.40 -10.08 -4.53
N GLU A 16 8.61 -11.37 -4.28
CA GLU A 16 7.87 -12.11 -3.26
C GLU A 16 8.10 -11.53 -1.87
N SER A 17 9.35 -11.23 -1.51
CA SER A 17 9.69 -10.58 -0.24
C SER A 17 8.99 -9.22 -0.10
N LEU A 18 9.01 -8.40 -1.17
CA LEU A 18 8.31 -7.12 -1.19
C LEU A 18 6.80 -7.31 -0.99
N LEU A 19 6.17 -8.22 -1.73
CA LEU A 19 4.74 -8.50 -1.62
C LEU A 19 4.35 -8.97 -0.22
N ARG A 20 5.13 -9.89 0.38
CA ARG A 20 4.90 -10.36 1.75
C ARG A 20 4.95 -9.21 2.76
N ARG A 21 5.93 -8.30 2.63
CA ARG A 21 6.02 -7.10 3.48
C ARG A 21 4.83 -6.17 3.29
N THR A 22 4.48 -5.83 2.04
CA THR A 22 3.34 -4.95 1.74
C THR A 22 2.02 -5.53 2.26
N LEU A 23 1.77 -6.83 2.03
CA LEU A 23 0.57 -7.50 2.53
C LEU A 23 0.54 -7.55 4.06
N GLY A 24 1.70 -7.76 4.70
CA GLY A 24 1.83 -7.67 6.15
C GLY A 24 1.47 -6.28 6.69
N PHE A 25 1.97 -5.21 6.06
CA PHE A 25 1.66 -3.84 6.44
C PHE A 25 0.17 -3.52 6.28
N VAL A 26 -0.42 -3.92 5.14
CA VAL A 26 -1.86 -3.73 4.89
C VAL A 26 -2.70 -4.45 5.93
N ARG A 27 -2.37 -5.70 6.27
CA ARG A 27 -3.08 -6.47 7.29
C ARG A 27 -2.99 -5.79 8.66
N LEU A 28 -1.82 -5.31 9.05
CA LEU A 28 -1.63 -4.60 10.32
C LEU A 28 -2.48 -3.34 10.39
N VAL A 29 -2.40 -2.48 9.37
CA VAL A 29 -3.18 -1.23 9.30
C VAL A 29 -4.68 -1.52 9.33
N TYR A 30 -5.13 -2.52 8.57
CA TYR A 30 -6.53 -2.92 8.54
C TYR A 30 -7.01 -3.38 9.93
N ASN A 31 -6.27 -4.27 10.59
CA ASN A 31 -6.64 -4.78 11.90
C ASN A 31 -6.67 -3.66 12.96
N LYS A 32 -5.68 -2.74 12.92
CA LYS A 32 -5.67 -1.59 13.83
C LYS A 32 -6.87 -0.67 13.60
N ALA A 33 -7.18 -0.35 12.33
CA ALA A 33 -8.36 0.46 11.99
C ALA A 33 -9.69 -0.23 12.30
N LEU A 34 -9.75 -1.56 12.18
CA LEU A 34 -10.91 -2.33 12.62
C LEU A 34 -11.07 -2.21 14.15
N HIS A 35 -9.99 -2.38 14.89
CA HIS A 35 -9.99 -2.24 16.35
C HIS A 35 -10.48 -0.85 16.79
N GLU A 36 -9.94 0.24 16.25
CA GLU A 36 -10.39 1.60 16.58
C GLU A 36 -11.87 1.82 16.29
N ARG A 37 -12.37 1.33 15.14
CA ARG A 37 -13.81 1.40 14.79
C ARG A 37 -14.67 0.65 15.80
N THR A 38 -14.22 -0.53 16.20
CA THR A 38 -14.91 -1.36 17.18
C THR A 38 -14.95 -0.66 18.54
N GLN A 39 -13.83 -0.11 19.02
CA GLN A 39 -13.78 0.62 20.29
C GLN A 39 -14.66 1.88 20.27
N ALA A 40 -14.56 2.71 19.22
CA ALA A 40 -15.37 3.91 19.08
C ALA A 40 -16.88 3.62 19.12
N TRP A 41 -17.31 2.51 18.52
CA TRP A 41 -18.71 2.08 18.57
C TRP A 41 -19.12 1.61 19.97
N TYR A 42 -18.35 0.71 20.60
CA TYR A 42 -18.73 0.17 21.90
C TYR A 42 -18.69 1.19 23.04
N GLU A 43 -17.73 2.11 23.01
CA GLU A 43 -17.55 3.11 24.07
C GLU A 43 -18.41 4.36 23.87
N LYS A 44 -18.53 4.82 22.62
CA LYS A 44 -19.08 6.16 22.31
C LYS A 44 -20.26 6.12 21.33
N GLN A 45 -20.62 4.94 20.81
CA GLN A 45 -21.60 4.77 19.73
C GLN A 45 -21.27 5.63 18.49
N GLU A 46 -19.98 5.87 18.26
CA GLU A 46 -19.51 6.69 17.15
C GLU A 46 -19.11 5.84 15.95
N ARG A 47 -19.45 6.32 14.75
CA ARG A 47 -19.01 5.70 13.51
C ARG A 47 -17.70 6.34 13.05
N VAL A 48 -16.64 5.54 12.97
CA VAL A 48 -15.36 5.95 12.38
C VAL A 48 -15.34 5.55 10.90
N GLY A 49 -15.43 6.56 10.03
CA GLY A 49 -15.42 6.42 8.58
C GLY A 49 -14.02 6.50 7.96
N TYR A 50 -13.98 6.50 6.62
CA TYR A 50 -12.73 6.56 5.86
C TYR A 50 -11.87 7.79 6.18
N ALA A 51 -12.48 8.99 6.19
CA ALA A 51 -11.75 10.24 6.41
C ALA A 51 -11.03 10.26 7.77
N GLN A 52 -11.72 9.81 8.82
CA GLN A 52 -11.15 9.70 10.17
C GLN A 52 -10.05 8.64 10.21
N THR A 53 -10.28 7.46 9.61
CA THR A 53 -9.26 6.39 9.53
C THR A 53 -8.01 6.84 8.78
N SER A 54 -8.16 7.62 7.70
CA SER A 54 -7.05 8.19 6.94
C SER A 54 -6.26 9.22 7.76
N SER A 55 -6.93 10.00 8.61
CA SER A 55 -6.28 10.91 9.55
C SER A 55 -5.48 10.13 10.60
N MET A 56 -6.10 9.12 11.21
CA MET A 56 -5.44 8.22 12.18
C MET A 56 -4.19 7.56 11.60
N LEU A 57 -4.24 7.08 10.35
CA LEU A 57 -3.08 6.50 9.68
C LEU A 57 -1.92 7.48 9.53
N THR A 58 -2.21 8.77 9.33
CA THR A 58 -1.19 9.82 9.28
C THR A 58 -0.50 9.97 10.62
N GLU A 59 -1.24 9.90 11.72
CA GLU A 59 -0.68 9.94 13.07
C GLU A 59 0.09 8.67 13.41
N TRP A 60 -0.42 7.49 13.06
CA TRP A 60 0.29 6.22 13.27
C TRP A 60 1.64 6.19 12.58
N LYS A 61 1.74 6.74 11.37
CA LYS A 61 3.02 6.82 10.63
C LYS A 61 4.08 7.69 11.32
N LYS A 62 3.70 8.55 12.26
CA LYS A 62 4.64 9.35 13.07
C LYS A 62 5.16 8.59 14.29
N GLN A 63 4.47 7.51 14.71
CA GLN A 63 4.89 6.69 15.83
C GLN A 63 6.13 5.87 15.43
N GLU A 64 7.13 5.81 16.32
CA GLU A 64 8.40 5.15 16.06
C GLU A 64 8.23 3.66 15.71
N GLU A 65 7.36 2.97 16.46
CA GLU A 65 7.01 1.56 16.26
C GLU A 65 6.41 1.27 14.87
N LEU A 66 5.74 2.26 14.27
CA LEU A 66 5.04 2.14 12.99
C LEU A 66 5.72 2.92 11.86
N ASN A 67 6.95 3.41 12.09
CA ASN A 67 7.69 4.20 11.11
C ASN A 67 7.97 3.40 9.82
N PHE A 68 8.02 2.06 9.89
CA PHE A 68 8.14 1.20 8.72
C PHE A 68 6.99 1.37 7.72
N LEU A 69 5.82 1.89 8.12
CA LEU A 69 4.71 2.23 7.21
C LEU A 69 5.06 3.38 6.24
N ASN A 70 6.15 4.10 6.50
CA ASN A 70 6.69 5.11 5.59
C ASN A 70 7.58 4.52 4.48
N CYS A 71 8.03 3.26 4.60
CA CYS A 71 8.96 2.63 3.65
C CYS A 71 8.41 2.52 2.23
N GLU A 72 7.09 2.50 2.04
CA GLU A 72 6.47 2.32 0.72
C GLU A 72 6.32 3.64 -0.06
N ARG A 73 7.36 4.49 -0.09
CA ARG A 73 7.51 5.55 -1.11
C ARG A 73 8.10 4.96 -2.40
N HIS A 74 7.53 3.86 -2.91
CA HIS A 74 7.89 3.22 -4.19
C HIS A 74 7.63 4.07 -5.43
N LYS A 75 7.13 5.32 -5.27
CA LYS A 75 7.09 6.28 -6.39
C LYS A 75 8.47 6.41 -7.04
N LYS A 76 9.57 6.38 -6.28
CA LYS A 76 10.91 6.56 -6.86
C LYS A 76 11.30 5.42 -7.81
N ALA A 77 11.22 4.17 -7.36
CA ALA A 77 11.53 3.00 -8.17
C ALA A 77 10.55 2.79 -9.34
N PHE A 78 9.25 3.07 -9.13
CA PHE A 78 8.25 3.00 -10.20
C PHE A 78 8.42 4.11 -11.25
N LEU A 79 8.73 5.34 -10.83
CA LEU A 79 9.02 6.46 -11.74
C LEU A 79 10.35 6.27 -12.48
N GLU A 80 11.37 5.72 -11.83
CA GLU A 80 12.66 5.40 -12.44
C GLU A 80 12.53 4.31 -13.50
N ASN A 81 11.79 3.22 -13.22
CA ASN A 81 11.46 2.21 -14.22
C ASN A 81 10.61 2.76 -15.39
N ARG A 82 9.64 3.66 -15.12
CA ARG A 82 8.88 4.35 -16.19
C ARG A 82 9.73 5.29 -17.03
N LYS A 83 10.75 5.93 -16.45
CA LYS A 83 11.71 6.80 -17.17
C LYS A 83 12.63 5.96 -18.05
N ALA A 84 13.17 4.85 -17.53
CA ALA A 84 14.03 3.93 -18.29
C ALA A 84 13.32 3.35 -19.53
N GLN A 85 12.05 2.94 -19.40
CA GLN A 85 11.26 2.45 -20.52
C GLN A 85 10.92 3.52 -21.59
N LYS A 86 10.87 4.80 -21.22
CA LYS A 86 10.68 5.92 -22.17
C LYS A 86 11.95 6.33 -22.90
N ILE A 87 13.12 6.12 -22.30
CA ILE A 87 14.43 6.45 -22.90
C ILE A 87 14.82 5.41 -23.96
N GLY A 88 14.57 4.11 -23.69
CA GLY A 88 14.84 3.04 -24.67
C GLY A 88 14.06 3.21 -25.98
N LYS A 89 12.78 3.60 -25.90
CA LYS A 89 11.95 3.87 -27.09
C LYS A 89 12.35 5.09 -27.91
N LYS A 90 13.18 6.00 -27.37
CA LYS A 90 13.63 7.20 -28.08
C LYS A 90 14.92 6.95 -28.89
N GLN A 91 15.66 5.87 -28.61
CA GLN A 91 16.88 5.52 -29.33
C GLN A 91 16.62 4.64 -30.57
N GLU A 92 15.49 3.92 -30.62
CA GLU A 92 15.09 3.10 -31.78
C GLU A 92 14.33 3.88 -32.87
N SER A 93 14.19 5.19 -32.74
CA SER A 93 13.63 6.09 -33.77
C SER A 93 14.70 7.07 -34.23
N LYS A 94 15.74 6.53 -34.87
CA LYS A 94 16.62 7.25 -35.80
C LYS A 94 16.96 6.31 -36.95
#